data_AF-A0A8J3YPF5-F1
#
_entry.id   AF-A0A8J3YPF5-F1
#
_cell.length_a   1.000
_cell.length_b   1.000
_cell.length_c   1.000
_cell.angle_alpha   90.00
_cell.angle_beta   90.00
_cell.angle_gamma   90.00
#
_symmetry.space_group_name_H-M   'P 1'
#
loop_
_entity.id
_entity.type
_entity.pdbx_description
1 polymer ?
#
loop_
_entity_poly.entity_id
_entity_poly.type
_entity_poly.pdbx_seq_one_letter_code
_entity_poly.pdbx_strand_id
1 'polypeptide(L)'
;MTTNEGDDAIRDLIRDACESDDSPPPTSAAASFADLVRQGESLTAARRADAASHDYELARTYRRQAEEFRAAWLAGRAREIAYVIQRACAGDPRFSRMSEHELQATGRMRWSKSGHARKLAGLEEEYSRLAKIHLEFAEQQGITNPQHDRIR
;
A
#
# COMPACT_ATOMS: atom_id res chain seq x y z
N MET A 1 -26.39 9.64 17.80
CA MET A 1 -27.76 9.11 17.80
C MET A 1 -28.28 9.19 16.38
N THR A 2 -27.99 8.17 15.57
CA THR A 2 -28.42 8.06 14.17
C THR A 2 -29.43 6.92 14.11
N THR A 3 -30.62 7.22 13.61
CA THR A 3 -31.80 6.36 13.61
C THR A 3 -31.62 5.14 12.72
N ASN A 4 -31.87 3.95 13.30
CA ASN A 4 -31.89 2.64 12.65
C ASN A 4 -33.16 2.43 11.80
N GLU A 5 -33.66 3.47 11.11
CA GLU A 5 -34.93 3.38 10.36
C GLU A 5 -34.84 2.45 9.15
N GLY A 6 -33.64 2.22 8.60
CA GLY A 6 -33.44 1.30 7.47
C GLY A 6 -33.47 -0.19 7.85
N ASP A 7 -32.99 -0.55 9.03
CA ASP A 7 -32.91 -1.95 9.47
C ASP A 7 -34.27 -2.51 9.94
N ASP A 8 -35.11 -1.64 10.52
CA ASP A 8 -36.46 -2.02 10.95
C ASP A 8 -37.39 -2.24 9.75
N ALA A 9 -37.26 -1.43 8.69
CA ALA A 9 -38.03 -1.60 7.46
C ALA A 9 -37.72 -2.94 6.75
N ILE A 10 -36.45 -3.37 6.74
CA ILE A 10 -36.05 -4.65 6.17
C ILE A 10 -36.56 -5.82 7.01
N ARG A 11 -36.56 -5.70 8.35
CA ARG A 11 -37.10 -6.74 9.25
C ARG A 11 -38.62 -6.92 9.11
N ASP A 12 -39.35 -5.84 8.97
CA ASP A 12 -40.81 -5.91 8.84
C ASP A 12 -41.22 -6.46 7.47
N LEU A 13 -40.47 -6.15 6.40
CA LEU A 13 -40.65 -6.78 5.07
C LEU A 13 -40.38 -8.29 5.07
N ILE A 14 -39.37 -8.75 5.81
CA ILE A 14 -39.05 -10.19 5.92
C ILE A 14 -40.12 -10.93 6.75
N ARG A 15 -40.70 -10.28 7.77
CA ARG A 15 -41.76 -10.87 8.61
C ARG A 15 -43.05 -11.07 7.81
N ASP A 16 -43.45 -10.06 7.04
CA ASP A 16 -44.69 -10.11 6.25
C ASP A 16 -44.61 -11.16 5.11
N ALA A 17 -43.42 -11.40 4.57
CA ALA A 17 -43.16 -12.42 3.56
C ALA A 17 -43.14 -13.87 4.09
N CYS A 18 -43.01 -14.06 5.42
CA CYS A 18 -42.92 -15.39 6.05
C CYS A 18 -44.23 -15.81 6.74
N GLU A 19 -45.17 -14.89 7.02
CA GLU A 19 -46.44 -15.17 7.71
C GLU A 19 -47.63 -15.48 6.76
N SER A 20 -47.41 -15.49 5.44
CA SER A 20 -48.43 -15.82 4.45
C SER A 20 -48.35 -17.28 3.98
N ASP A 21 -49.27 -18.11 4.49
CA ASP A 21 -49.50 -19.51 4.06
C ASP A 21 -49.74 -19.63 2.53
N ASP A 22 -48.98 -20.51 1.89
CA ASP A 22 -49.23 -21.21 0.60
C ASP A 22 -49.56 -20.41 -0.68
N SER A 23 -49.24 -19.12 -0.77
CA SER A 23 -49.22 -18.40 -2.07
C SER A 23 -47.80 -18.01 -2.48
N PRO A 24 -47.35 -18.37 -3.71
CA PRO A 24 -46.06 -17.91 -4.21
C PRO A 24 -46.03 -16.37 -4.17
N PRO A 25 -44.92 -15.75 -3.73
CA PRO A 25 -44.84 -14.30 -3.61
C PRO A 25 -45.21 -13.66 -4.95
N PRO A 26 -45.97 -12.54 -4.97
CA PRO A 26 -46.25 -11.85 -6.21
C PRO A 26 -44.90 -11.59 -6.90
N THR A 27 -44.76 -12.03 -8.14
CA THR A 27 -43.48 -12.04 -8.88
C THR A 27 -42.80 -10.67 -8.87
N SER A 28 -43.59 -9.60 -8.73
CA SER A 28 -43.15 -8.21 -8.55
C SER A 28 -42.37 -7.94 -7.25
N ALA A 29 -42.74 -8.54 -6.12
CA ALA A 29 -42.06 -8.32 -4.84
C ALA A 29 -40.74 -9.08 -4.76
N ALA A 30 -40.71 -10.32 -5.27
CA ALA A 30 -39.47 -11.10 -5.41
C ALA A 30 -38.48 -10.45 -6.38
N ALA A 31 -38.96 -9.86 -7.49
CA ALA A 31 -38.13 -9.08 -8.41
C ALA A 31 -37.57 -7.81 -7.76
N SER A 32 -38.39 -7.09 -6.98
CA SER A 32 -37.96 -5.88 -6.25
C SER A 32 -36.89 -6.18 -5.19
N PHE A 33 -37.05 -7.27 -4.44
CA PHE A 33 -36.03 -7.71 -3.48
C PHE A 33 -34.73 -8.13 -4.19
N ALA A 34 -34.80 -8.89 -5.28
CA ALA A 34 -33.62 -9.27 -6.06
C ALA A 34 -32.89 -8.06 -6.65
N ASP A 35 -33.61 -7.02 -7.07
CA ASP A 35 -33.03 -5.77 -7.56
C ASP A 35 -32.39 -4.95 -6.43
N LEU A 36 -33.00 -4.88 -5.24
CA LEU A 36 -32.42 -4.23 -4.06
C LEU A 36 -31.13 -4.95 -3.59
N VAL A 37 -31.13 -6.28 -3.56
CA VAL A 37 -29.93 -7.07 -3.25
C VAL A 37 -28.83 -6.82 -4.28
N ARG A 38 -29.17 -6.81 -5.58
CA ARG A 38 -28.20 -6.52 -6.66
C ARG A 38 -27.64 -5.09 -6.57
N GLN A 39 -28.47 -4.10 -6.24
CA GLN A 39 -28.03 -2.73 -6.02
C GLN A 39 -27.12 -2.62 -4.78
N GLY A 40 -27.45 -3.31 -3.69
CA GLY A 40 -26.60 -3.40 -2.49
C GLY A 40 -25.25 -4.05 -2.78
N GLU A 41 -25.23 -5.16 -3.50
CA GLU A 41 -24.00 -5.83 -3.97
C GLU A 41 -23.16 -4.90 -4.86
N SER A 42 -23.79 -4.15 -5.78
CA SER A 42 -23.10 -3.17 -6.63
C SER A 42 -22.48 -2.02 -5.83
N LEU A 43 -23.16 -1.51 -4.80
CA LEU A 43 -22.63 -0.46 -3.93
C LEU A 43 -21.46 -0.95 -3.07
N THR A 44 -21.52 -2.20 -2.59
CA THR A 44 -20.39 -2.81 -1.86
C THR A 44 -19.20 -3.10 -2.77
N ALA A 45 -19.43 -3.43 -4.05
CA ALA A 45 -18.38 -3.60 -5.04
C ALA A 45 -17.70 -2.25 -5.39
N ALA A 46 -18.48 -1.19 -5.59
CA ALA A 46 -17.96 0.15 -5.85
C ALA A 46 -17.08 0.66 -4.70
N ARG A 47 -17.55 0.51 -3.44
CA ARG A 47 -16.76 0.90 -2.26
C ARG A 47 -15.45 0.11 -2.13
N ARG A 48 -15.45 -1.18 -2.49
CA ARG A 48 -14.23 -2.01 -2.51
C ARG A 48 -13.27 -1.58 -3.61
N ALA A 49 -13.78 -1.21 -4.78
CA ALA A 49 -12.96 -0.67 -5.87
C ALA A 49 -12.33 0.68 -5.50
N ASP A 50 -13.07 1.57 -4.83
CA ASP A 50 -12.57 2.85 -4.35
C ASP A 50 -11.47 2.66 -3.27
N ALA A 51 -11.71 1.76 -2.32
CA ALA A 51 -10.73 1.43 -1.28
C ALA A 51 -9.46 0.80 -1.88
N ALA A 52 -9.59 -0.12 -2.84
CA ALA A 52 -8.44 -0.74 -3.51
C ALA A 52 -7.63 0.30 -4.31
N SER A 53 -8.32 1.24 -4.96
CA SER A 53 -7.68 2.34 -5.69
C SER A 53 -6.93 3.28 -4.73
N HIS A 54 -7.50 3.57 -3.57
CA HIS A 54 -6.84 4.37 -2.54
C HIS A 54 -5.57 3.69 -2.02
N ASP A 55 -5.64 2.41 -1.68
CA ASP A 55 -4.50 1.62 -1.21
C ASP A 55 -3.40 1.53 -2.28
N TYR A 56 -3.77 1.38 -3.56
CA TYR A 56 -2.80 1.39 -4.66
C TYR A 56 -2.05 2.73 -4.79
N GLU A 57 -2.74 3.86 -4.66
CA GLU A 57 -2.11 5.18 -4.69
C GLU A 57 -1.19 5.42 -3.48
N LEU A 58 -1.57 4.93 -2.29
CA LEU A 58 -0.70 4.94 -1.12
C LEU A 58 0.56 4.09 -1.35
N ALA A 59 0.41 2.88 -1.87
CA ALA A 59 1.54 1.99 -2.18
C ALA A 59 2.52 2.65 -3.16
N ARG A 60 2.01 3.32 -4.20
CA ARG A 60 2.82 4.07 -5.16
C ARG A 60 3.56 5.24 -4.52
N THR A 61 2.89 5.96 -3.63
CA THR A 61 3.47 7.11 -2.92
C THR A 61 4.62 6.66 -2.02
N TYR A 62 4.40 5.63 -1.20
CA TYR A 62 5.44 5.10 -0.31
C TYR A 62 6.62 4.49 -1.07
N ARG A 63 6.35 3.83 -2.21
CA ARG A 63 7.42 3.34 -3.07
C ARG A 63 8.30 4.48 -3.60
N ARG A 64 7.69 5.59 -4.05
CA ARG A 64 8.43 6.76 -4.51
C ARG A 64 9.31 7.36 -3.41
N GLN A 65 8.77 7.47 -2.19
CA GLN A 65 9.53 7.97 -1.04
C GLN A 65 10.71 7.05 -0.70
N ALA A 66 10.52 5.72 -0.73
CA ALA A 66 11.62 4.78 -0.55
C ALA A 66 12.73 4.96 -1.61
N GLU A 67 12.34 5.14 -2.88
CA GLU A 67 13.28 5.41 -3.98
C GLU A 67 14.05 6.73 -3.78
N GLU A 68 13.38 7.78 -3.29
CA GLU A 68 14.02 9.06 -2.95
C GLU A 68 15.06 8.92 -1.83
N PHE A 69 14.73 8.19 -0.75
CA PHE A 69 15.69 7.94 0.33
C PHE A 69 16.88 7.10 -0.13
N ARG A 70 16.64 6.10 -0.98
CA ARG A 70 17.70 5.30 -1.60
C ARG A 70 18.60 6.16 -2.49
N ALA A 71 18.02 7.02 -3.31
CA ALA A 71 18.78 7.95 -4.15
C ALA A 71 19.63 8.91 -3.30
N ALA A 72 19.06 9.47 -2.23
CA ALA A 72 19.79 10.31 -1.30
C ALA A 72 20.93 9.55 -0.60
N TRP A 73 20.70 8.28 -0.24
CA TRP A 73 21.72 7.42 0.35
C TRP A 73 22.89 7.19 -0.61
N LEU A 74 22.60 6.88 -1.88
CA LEU A 74 23.61 6.69 -2.93
C LEU A 74 24.39 7.98 -3.21
N ALA A 75 23.71 9.12 -3.24
CA ALA A 75 24.35 10.41 -3.41
C ALA A 75 25.28 10.75 -2.24
N GLY A 76 24.88 10.47 -1.00
CA GLY A 76 25.73 10.62 0.19
C GLY A 76 26.97 9.74 0.14
N ARG A 77 26.82 8.47 -0.29
CA ARG A 77 27.94 7.55 -0.53
C ARG A 77 28.92 8.10 -1.56
N ALA A 78 28.43 8.61 -2.68
CA ALA A 78 29.27 9.19 -3.73
C ALA A 78 30.06 10.41 -3.21
N ARG A 79 29.41 11.30 -2.45
CA ARG A 79 30.06 12.45 -1.81
C ARG A 79 31.17 12.04 -0.84
N GLU A 80 30.94 11.01 -0.02
CA GLU A 80 31.94 10.55 0.94
C GLU A 80 33.16 9.90 0.26
N ILE A 81 32.94 9.15 -0.81
CA ILE A 81 34.02 8.62 -1.65
C ILE A 81 34.84 9.77 -2.24
N ALA A 82 34.17 10.76 -2.84
CA ALA A 82 34.84 11.93 -3.41
C ALA A 82 35.64 12.71 -2.36
N TYR A 83 35.09 12.89 -1.15
CA TYR A 83 35.79 13.52 -0.03
C TYR A 83 37.08 12.77 0.33
N VAL A 84 37.02 11.44 0.49
CA VAL A 84 38.21 10.63 0.84
C VAL A 84 39.28 10.73 -0.24
N ILE A 85 38.89 10.65 -1.52
CA ILE A 85 39.81 10.82 -2.65
C ILE A 85 40.44 12.22 -2.63
N GLN A 86 39.65 13.28 -2.45
CA GLN A 86 40.16 14.64 -2.39
C GLN A 86 41.17 14.83 -1.24
N ARG A 87 40.92 14.23 -0.08
CA ARG A 87 41.85 14.26 1.05
C ARG A 87 43.15 13.52 0.74
N ALA A 88 43.09 12.38 0.04
CA ALA A 88 44.28 11.67 -0.42
C ALA A 88 45.12 12.52 -1.38
N CYS A 89 44.48 13.17 -2.35
CA CYS A 89 45.13 14.09 -3.31
C CYS A 89 45.78 15.30 -2.61
N ALA A 90 45.17 15.79 -1.52
CA ALA A 90 45.73 16.86 -0.71
C ALA A 90 46.90 16.40 0.20
N GLY A 91 47.32 15.14 0.11
CA GLY A 91 48.44 14.59 0.88
C GLY A 91 48.10 14.22 2.33
N ASP A 92 46.82 14.05 2.67
CA ASP A 92 46.43 13.60 4.02
C ASP A 92 47.08 12.23 4.31
N PRO A 93 47.94 12.12 5.34
CA PRO A 93 48.75 10.93 5.57
C PRO A 93 47.91 9.68 5.90
N ARG A 94 46.64 9.85 6.27
CA ARG A 94 45.71 8.74 6.50
C ARG A 94 45.26 8.06 5.22
N PHE A 95 45.31 8.76 4.08
CA PHE A 95 44.76 8.31 2.81
C PHE A 95 45.79 8.30 1.67
N SER A 96 46.90 9.03 1.79
CA SER A 96 47.87 9.23 0.70
C SER A 96 48.58 7.96 0.22
N ARG A 97 48.58 6.89 1.02
CA ARG A 97 49.17 5.58 0.68
C ARG A 97 48.15 4.56 0.18
N MET A 98 46.86 4.91 0.14
CA MET A 98 45.80 4.01 -0.28
C MET A 98 45.67 4.02 -1.80
N SER A 99 45.45 2.83 -2.37
CA SER A 99 44.99 2.67 -3.75
C SER A 99 43.59 3.25 -3.95
N GLU A 100 43.21 3.51 -5.21
CA GLU A 100 41.87 4.02 -5.53
C GLU A 100 40.76 3.09 -4.98
N HIS A 101 40.93 1.77 -5.12
CA HIS A 101 39.97 0.80 -4.59
C HIS A 101 39.81 0.90 -3.07
N GLU A 102 40.92 1.07 -2.33
CA GLU A 102 40.90 1.27 -0.87
C GLU A 102 40.26 2.60 -0.47
N LEU A 103 40.49 3.67 -1.23
CA LEU A 103 39.84 4.96 -1.02
C LEU A 103 38.32 4.85 -1.21
N GLN A 104 37.87 4.17 -2.27
CA GLN A 104 36.45 3.91 -2.50
C GLN A 104 35.85 3.06 -1.38
N ALA A 105 36.52 1.98 -0.97
CA ALA A 105 36.05 1.12 0.11
C ALA A 105 35.96 1.89 1.44
N THR A 106 36.94 2.74 1.72
CA THR A 106 36.97 3.60 2.90
C THR A 106 35.82 4.61 2.90
N GLY A 107 35.58 5.28 1.77
CA GLY A 107 34.43 6.19 1.62
C GLY A 107 33.09 5.49 1.83
N ARG A 108 32.91 4.29 1.25
CA ARG A 108 31.71 3.46 1.45
C ARG A 108 31.49 3.11 2.92
N MET A 109 32.54 2.66 3.60
CA MET A 109 32.50 2.26 5.01
C MET A 109 32.21 3.45 5.94
N ARG A 110 32.84 4.61 5.70
CA ARG A 110 32.59 5.82 6.49
C ARG A 110 31.15 6.31 6.32
N TRP A 111 30.65 6.32 5.08
CA TRP A 111 29.27 6.69 4.82
C TRP A 111 28.30 5.74 5.52
N SER A 112 28.44 4.43 5.37
CA SER A 112 27.51 3.44 5.94
C SER A 112 27.43 3.48 7.47
N LYS A 113 28.52 3.85 8.15
CA LYS A 113 28.56 4.00 9.61
C LYS A 113 28.00 5.34 10.10
N SER A 114 27.79 6.31 9.22
CA SER A 114 27.27 7.63 9.61
C SER A 114 25.82 7.52 10.13
N GLY A 115 25.46 8.39 11.08
CA GLY A 115 24.07 8.47 11.57
C GLY A 115 23.08 8.83 10.47
N HIS A 116 23.48 9.69 9.53
CA HIS A 116 22.63 10.12 8.43
C HIS A 116 22.36 8.98 7.43
N ALA A 117 23.37 8.18 7.06
CA ALA A 117 23.17 7.02 6.20
C ALA A 117 22.26 5.97 6.84
N ARG A 118 22.43 5.70 8.14
CA ARG A 118 21.54 4.79 8.87
C ARG A 118 20.10 5.29 8.92
N LYS A 119 19.89 6.59 9.14
CA LYS A 119 18.57 7.20 9.08
C LYS A 119 17.91 7.03 7.71
N LEU A 120 18.64 7.32 6.63
CA LEU A 120 18.12 7.16 5.26
C LEU A 120 17.79 5.70 4.93
N ALA A 121 18.64 4.76 5.33
CA ALA A 121 18.38 3.33 5.15
C ALA A 121 17.14 2.86 5.93
N GLY A 122 16.98 3.31 7.19
CA GLY A 122 15.80 2.99 7.98
C GLY A 122 14.51 3.55 7.38
N LEU A 123 14.55 4.78 6.84
CA LEU A 123 13.41 5.36 6.13
C LEU A 123 13.10 4.59 4.84
N GLU A 124 14.09 4.26 4.02
CA GLU A 124 13.89 3.42 2.83
C GLU A 124 13.19 2.10 3.19
N GLU A 125 13.66 1.42 4.23
CA GLU A 125 13.10 0.14 4.68
C GLU A 125 11.65 0.31 5.17
N GLU A 126 11.38 1.33 5.99
CA GLU A 126 10.06 1.62 6.52
C GLU A 126 9.05 1.89 5.40
N TYR A 127 9.39 2.78 4.46
CA TYR A 127 8.52 3.13 3.33
C TYR A 127 8.36 1.98 2.34
N SER A 128 9.40 1.17 2.12
CA SER A 128 9.30 -0.05 1.32
C SER A 128 8.34 -1.05 1.95
N ARG A 129 8.33 -1.18 3.28
CA ARG A 129 7.41 -2.03 4.01
C ARG A 129 5.97 -1.51 3.91
N LEU A 130 5.74 -0.21 4.12
CA LEU A 130 4.41 0.39 3.97
C LEU A 130 3.86 0.22 2.55
N ALA A 131 4.71 0.41 1.53
CA ALA A 131 4.32 0.19 0.14
C ALA A 131 3.83 -1.24 -0.11
N LYS A 132 4.49 -2.25 0.48
CA LYS A 132 4.07 -3.66 0.37
C LYS A 132 2.73 -3.91 1.05
N ILE A 133 2.55 -3.42 2.28
CA ILE A 133 1.30 -3.60 3.05
C ILE A 133 0.11 -3.04 2.28
N HIS A 134 0.21 -1.82 1.75
CA HIS A 134 -0.88 -1.22 1.01
C HIS A 134 -1.12 -1.90 -0.35
N LEU A 135 -0.07 -2.39 -1.00
CA LEU A 135 -0.25 -3.20 -2.21
C LEU A 135 -1.01 -4.51 -1.90
N GLU A 136 -0.65 -5.20 -0.82
CA GLU A 136 -1.36 -6.41 -0.36
C GLU A 136 -2.83 -6.12 -0.02
N PHE A 137 -3.13 -4.98 0.62
CA PHE A 137 -4.52 -4.57 0.89
C PHE A 137 -5.29 -4.28 -0.40
N ALA A 138 -4.69 -3.57 -1.35
CA ALA A 138 -5.31 -3.33 -2.66
C ALA A 138 -5.61 -4.64 -3.40
N GLU A 139 -4.67 -5.59 -3.37
CA GLU A 139 -4.83 -6.91 -3.99
C GLU A 139 -5.95 -7.73 -3.32
N GLN A 140 -6.01 -7.76 -1.99
CA GLN A 140 -7.07 -8.48 -1.27
C GLN A 140 -8.47 -7.90 -1.55
N GLN A 141 -8.59 -6.58 -1.67
CA GLN A 141 -9.84 -5.91 -1.98
C GLN A 141 -10.24 -6.10 -3.47
N GLY A 142 -9.27 -6.25 -4.37
CA GLY A 142 -9.50 -6.57 -5.78
C GLY A 142 -9.86 -8.04 -6.04
N ILE A 143 -9.26 -8.98 -5.30
CA ILE A 143 -9.51 -10.43 -5.42
C ILE A 143 -10.88 -10.80 -4.82
N THR A 144 -11.33 -10.12 -3.79
CA THR A 144 -12.61 -10.43 -3.12
C THR A 144 -13.85 -10.05 -3.93
N ASN A 145 -13.75 -9.74 -5.24
CA ASN A 145 -14.93 -9.62 -6.09
C ASN A 145 -15.47 -11.02 -6.43
N PRO A 146 -16.56 -11.49 -5.78
CA PRO A 146 -16.98 -12.88 -5.83
C PRO A 146 -17.60 -13.30 -7.18
N GLN A 147 -17.64 -12.39 -8.17
CA GLN A 147 -18.12 -12.69 -9.51
C GLN A 147 -17.07 -13.32 -10.44
N HIS A 148 -15.79 -13.36 -10.05
CA HIS A 148 -14.73 -13.93 -10.89
C HIS A 148 -14.49 -15.44 -10.72
N ASP A 149 -15.12 -16.09 -9.74
CA ASP A 149 -14.98 -17.55 -9.48
C ASP A 149 -16.08 -18.42 -10.10
N ARG A 150 -16.98 -17.86 -10.93
CA ARG A 150 -18.03 -18.64 -11.63
C ARG A 150 -17.68 -19.05 -13.06
N ILE A 151 -16.45 -18.86 -13.52
CA ILE A 151 -15.99 -19.32 -14.84
C ILE A 151 -14.66 -20.06 -14.69
N ARG A 152 -14.71 -21.30 -14.19
CA ARG A 152 -13.73 -22.34 -14.46
C ARG A 152 -14.42 -23.69 -14.58
#